data_AF-A0A1H6LP68-F1
#
_entry.id   AF-A0A1H6LP68-F1
#
_cell.length_a   1.000
_cell.length_b   1.000
_cell.length_c   1.000
_cell.angle_alpha   90.00
_cell.angle_beta   90.00
_cell.angle_gamma   90.00
#
_symmetry.space_group_name_H-M   'P 1'
#
loop_
_entity.id
_entity.type
_entity.pdbx_description
1 polymer ?
#
loop_
_entity_poly.entity_id
_entity_poly.type
_entity_poly.pdbx_seq_one_letter_code
_entity_poly.pdbx_strand_id
1 'polypeptide(L)'
;MKNMREIFISRFETFTDDFHFDDCKAICNLTIDIKEKTISLAHESGDAPSLYVILLIMSVNRHWLRIVDSFENSSDMSRYFLLTRWINYESSNFYLSHEGDNGVTVIDKCLIKCGDDGGISSCTLSLLDYHLLVEYDSRFSFTTPKSRLKELREDYGFKYLK
;
A
#
# COMPACT_ATOMS: atom_id res chain seq x y z
N MET A 1 33.83 2.08 1.62
CA MET A 1 32.40 1.72 1.67
C MET A 1 31.60 3.01 1.58
N LYS A 2 30.74 3.18 0.56
CA LYS A 2 29.80 4.31 0.51
C LYS A 2 28.74 4.07 1.58
N ASN A 3 28.55 5.00 2.52
CA ASN A 3 27.42 4.97 3.45
C ASN A 3 26.14 5.04 2.62
N MET A 4 25.51 3.88 2.40
CA MET A 4 24.19 3.80 1.78
C MET A 4 23.24 4.50 2.76
N ARG A 5 22.46 5.48 2.27
CA ARG A 5 21.40 6.07 3.09
C ARG A 5 20.45 4.95 3.48
N GLU A 6 20.22 4.78 4.77
CA GLU A 6 19.31 3.77 5.31
C GLU A 6 17.85 4.19 5.16
N ILE A 7 17.62 5.50 5.06
CA ILE A 7 16.30 6.11 4.88
C ILE A 7 16.26 6.91 3.58
N PHE A 8 15.26 6.64 2.76
CA PHE A 8 14.96 7.40 1.53
C PHE A 8 13.63 8.12 1.67
N ILE A 9 13.60 9.40 1.34
CA ILE A 9 12.37 10.21 1.33
C ILE A 9 12.11 10.66 -0.10
N SER A 10 10.87 10.56 -0.55
CA SER A 10 10.43 10.97 -1.88
C SER A 10 9.09 11.66 -1.76
N ARG A 11 9.00 12.89 -2.28
CA ARG A 11 7.77 13.69 -2.29
C ARG A 11 7.10 13.57 -3.65
N PHE A 12 5.79 13.38 -3.67
CA PHE A 12 5.00 13.12 -4.88
C PHE A 12 3.76 14.01 -4.94
N GLU A 13 3.43 14.46 -6.14
CA GLU A 13 2.07 14.89 -6.50
C GLU A 13 1.35 13.69 -7.15
N THR A 14 0.14 13.41 -6.67
CA THR A 14 -0.73 12.30 -7.12
C THR A 14 -2.19 12.77 -7.21
N PHE A 15 -3.05 11.95 -7.79
CA PHE A 15 -4.51 12.08 -7.72
C PHE A 15 -5.05 11.35 -6.49
N THR A 16 -6.27 11.67 -6.07
CA THR A 16 -6.83 11.15 -4.80
C THR A 16 -7.82 9.98 -5.00
N ASP A 17 -8.40 9.85 -6.19
CA ASP A 17 -9.34 8.80 -6.56
C ASP A 17 -8.88 8.01 -7.81
N ASP A 18 -9.44 6.82 -7.99
CA ASP A 18 -9.12 5.88 -9.06
C ASP A 18 -9.78 6.26 -10.40
N PHE A 19 -10.73 7.19 -10.39
CA PHE A 19 -11.47 7.59 -11.58
C PHE A 19 -11.87 9.07 -11.49
N HIS A 20 -11.02 9.99 -11.98
CA HIS A 20 -11.37 11.24 -12.70
C HIS A 20 -10.27 12.32 -12.61
N PHE A 21 -10.30 13.20 -13.60
CA PHE A 21 -9.27 14.17 -14.02
C PHE A 21 -9.01 15.33 -13.03
N ASP A 22 -7.74 15.78 -13.05
CA ASP A 22 -7.12 17.08 -12.72
C ASP A 22 -7.45 17.87 -11.44
N ASP A 23 -8.65 17.78 -10.86
CA ASP A 23 -9.07 18.67 -9.77
C ASP A 23 -8.82 18.13 -8.36
N CYS A 24 -8.59 16.82 -8.21
CA CYS A 24 -8.37 16.19 -6.91
C CYS A 24 -6.92 15.69 -6.80
N LYS A 25 -6.02 16.57 -6.37
CA LYS A 25 -4.59 16.28 -6.20
C LYS A 25 -4.22 16.16 -4.73
N ALA A 26 -3.28 15.27 -4.43
CA ALA A 26 -2.61 15.16 -3.15
C ALA A 26 -1.10 15.35 -3.29
N ILE A 27 -0.52 15.96 -2.28
CA ILE A 27 0.92 15.97 -2.03
C ILE A 27 1.19 14.97 -0.92
N CYS A 28 2.06 14.00 -1.20
CA CYS A 28 2.42 12.94 -0.27
C CYS A 28 3.94 12.79 -0.16
N ASN A 29 4.39 12.37 1.01
CA ASN A 29 5.76 11.97 1.26
C ASN A 29 5.81 10.45 1.49
N LEU A 30 6.66 9.77 0.74
CA LEU A 30 7.04 8.39 0.97
C LEU A 30 8.39 8.33 1.68
N THR A 31 8.44 7.61 2.79
CA THR A 31 9.66 7.30 3.53
C THR A 31 9.91 5.81 3.46
N ILE A 32 11.11 5.40 3.06
CA ILE A 32 11.50 3.99 3.00
C ILE A 32 12.65 3.78 3.98
N ASP A 33 12.45 2.87 4.92
CA ASP A 33 13.49 2.38 5.80
C ASP A 33 14.00 1.04 5.27
N ILE A 34 15.23 1.03 4.77
CA ILE A 34 15.86 -0.16 4.20
C ILE A 34 16.13 -1.22 5.28
N LYS A 35 16.47 -0.78 6.50
CA LYS A 35 16.87 -1.66 7.60
C LYS A 35 15.66 -2.40 8.16
N GLU A 36 14.60 -1.65 8.44
CA GLU A 36 13.35 -2.18 8.96
C GLU A 36 12.43 -2.76 7.86
N LYS A 37 12.80 -2.58 6.59
CA LYS A 37 12.03 -3.02 5.40
C LYS A 37 10.58 -2.52 5.44
N THR A 38 10.43 -1.22 5.72
CA THR A 38 9.12 -0.55 5.77
C THR A 38 9.03 0.57 4.75
N ILE A 39 7.80 0.83 4.32
CA ILE A 39 7.43 2.01 3.54
C ILE A 39 6.31 2.74 4.24
N SER A 40 6.50 4.03 4.46
CA SER A 40 5.53 4.92 5.09
C SER A 40 5.06 5.95 4.09
N LEU A 41 3.76 6.23 4.10
CA LEU A 41 3.16 7.38 3.45
C LEU A 41 2.70 8.38 4.50
N ALA A 42 2.95 9.66 4.24
CA ALA A 42 2.37 10.79 4.96
C ALA A 42 1.79 11.79 3.95
N HIS A 43 0.49 12.04 4.05
CA HIS A 43 -0.22 13.08 3.33
C HIS A 43 0.19 14.46 3.87
N GLU A 44 0.47 15.39 2.96
CA GLU A 44 0.92 16.75 3.27
C GLU A 44 -0.18 17.79 3.00
N SER A 45 -0.83 17.73 1.84
CA SER A 45 -1.88 18.66 1.44
C SER A 45 -2.69 18.14 0.25
N GLY A 46 -3.89 18.71 0.04
CA GLY A 46 -4.87 18.22 -0.93
C GLY A 46 -5.91 17.29 -0.27
N ASP A 47 -6.62 16.50 -1.08
CA ASP A 47 -7.50 15.46 -0.52
C ASP A 47 -6.69 14.21 -0.17
N ALA A 48 -7.12 13.46 0.84
CA ALA A 48 -6.36 12.28 1.24
C ALA A 48 -6.49 11.17 0.16
N PRO A 49 -5.38 10.53 -0.25
CA PRO A 49 -5.43 9.52 -1.31
C PRO A 49 -6.14 8.23 -0.87
N SER A 50 -6.73 7.54 -1.85
CA SER A 50 -7.27 6.18 -1.69
C SER A 50 -6.15 5.17 -1.40
N LEU A 51 -6.51 4.01 -0.85
CA LEU A 51 -5.57 2.90 -0.64
C LEU A 51 -4.91 2.47 -1.95
N TYR A 52 -5.68 2.43 -3.03
CA TYR A 52 -5.19 1.98 -4.32
C TYR A 52 -4.13 2.92 -4.90
N VAL A 53 -4.39 4.24 -4.84
CA VAL A 53 -3.42 5.29 -5.19
C VAL A 53 -2.13 5.12 -4.37
N ILE A 54 -2.25 4.91 -3.05
CA ILE A 54 -1.08 4.73 -2.18
C ILE A 54 -0.24 3.54 -2.62
N LEU A 55 -0.87 2.39 -2.83
CA LEU A 55 -0.18 1.18 -3.29
C LEU A 55 0.50 1.43 -4.64
N LEU A 56 -0.14 2.17 -5.55
CA LEU A 56 0.41 2.54 -6.85
C LEU A 56 1.67 3.41 -6.72
N ILE A 57 1.65 4.46 -5.90
CA ILE A 57 2.82 5.34 -5.66
C ILE A 57 3.97 4.55 -5.00
N MET A 58 3.66 3.73 -4.00
CA MET A 58 4.66 2.85 -3.37
C MET A 58 5.30 1.93 -4.41
N SER A 59 4.48 1.41 -5.32
CA SER A 59 4.93 0.49 -6.37
C SER A 59 5.82 1.15 -7.43
N VAL A 60 5.76 2.47 -7.65
CA VAL A 60 6.69 3.16 -8.58
C VAL A 60 8.01 3.56 -7.92
N ASN A 61 8.14 3.44 -6.59
CA ASN A 61 9.37 3.80 -5.89
C ASN A 61 10.46 2.74 -6.09
N ARG A 62 11.55 3.11 -6.78
CA ARG A 62 12.67 2.21 -7.11
C ARG A 62 13.38 1.63 -5.89
N HIS A 63 13.48 2.36 -4.79
CA HIS A 63 14.13 1.86 -3.58
C HIS A 63 13.28 0.79 -2.91
N TRP A 64 11.96 1.03 -2.86
CA TRP A 64 11.00 0.06 -2.32
C TRP A 64 10.95 -1.21 -3.16
N LEU A 65 10.82 -1.07 -4.48
CA LEU A 65 10.78 -2.23 -5.38
C LEU A 65 12.02 -3.13 -5.23
N ARG A 66 13.21 -2.56 -5.01
CA ARG A 66 14.41 -3.37 -4.75
C ARG A 66 14.30 -4.21 -3.48
N ILE A 67 13.64 -3.71 -2.43
CA ILE A 67 13.37 -4.48 -1.21
C ILE A 67 12.35 -5.58 -1.52
N VAL A 68 11.26 -5.22 -2.19
CA VAL A 68 10.18 -6.13 -2.56
C VAL A 68 10.68 -7.29 -3.43
N ASP A 69 11.43 -6.98 -4.49
CA ASP A 69 11.96 -7.98 -5.44
C ASP A 69 13.01 -8.89 -4.80
N SER A 70 13.68 -8.43 -3.73
CA SER A 70 14.66 -9.23 -2.97
C SER A 70 14.01 -10.19 -1.97
N PHE A 71 12.70 -10.12 -1.80
CA PHE A 71 11.96 -11.02 -0.93
C PHE A 71 11.64 -12.32 -1.67
N GLU A 72 12.54 -13.29 -1.58
CA GLU A 72 12.29 -14.65 -2.07
C GLU A 72 11.16 -15.29 -1.25
N ASN A 73 10.08 -15.70 -1.95
CA ASN A 73 8.91 -16.47 -1.48
C ASN A 73 9.08 -17.09 -0.08
N SER A 74 8.45 -16.50 0.93
CA SER A 74 8.43 -17.12 2.25
C SER A 74 7.26 -18.10 2.32
N SER A 75 7.56 -19.38 2.50
CA SER A 75 6.60 -20.34 3.05
C SER A 75 5.88 -19.79 4.30
N ASP A 76 6.48 -18.83 5.01
CA ASP A 76 5.89 -18.09 6.12
C ASP A 76 4.72 -17.17 5.75
N MET A 77 4.58 -16.71 4.49
CA MET A 77 3.42 -15.90 4.08
C MET A 77 2.15 -16.74 3.97
N SER A 78 2.27 -18.04 3.69
CA SER A 78 1.12 -18.92 3.40
C SER A 78 0.10 -19.05 4.53
N ARG A 79 0.51 -18.78 5.78
CA ARG A 79 -0.37 -18.78 6.95
C ARG A 79 -1.13 -17.47 7.14
N TYR A 80 -0.68 -16.39 6.49
CA TYR A 80 -1.28 -15.07 6.62
C TYR A 80 -2.27 -14.81 5.49
N PHE A 81 -3.34 -14.10 5.82
CA PHE A 81 -4.34 -13.65 4.86
C PHE A 81 -4.95 -12.31 5.30
N LEU A 82 -5.56 -11.64 4.34
CA LEU A 82 -6.24 -10.37 4.55
C LEU A 82 -7.70 -10.61 4.90
N LEU A 83 -8.14 -10.11 6.06
CA LEU A 83 -9.56 -9.97 6.36
C LEU A 83 -10.01 -8.55 6.03
N THR A 84 -11.06 -8.44 5.22
CA THR A 84 -11.67 -7.15 4.87
C THR A 84 -13.03 -7.04 5.56
N ARG A 85 -13.19 -6.03 6.41
CA ARG A 85 -14.48 -5.64 6.95
C ARG A 85 -15.06 -4.54 6.06
N TRP A 86 -16.02 -4.90 5.23
CA TRP A 86 -16.83 -3.94 4.50
C TRP A 86 -17.74 -3.18 5.49
N ILE A 87 -17.68 -1.86 5.47
CA ILE A 87 -18.50 -1.00 6.34
C ILE A 87 -19.58 -0.33 5.50
N ASN A 88 -19.18 0.34 4.41
CA ASN A 88 -20.08 0.86 3.38
C ASN A 88 -19.35 0.92 2.02
N TYR A 89 -20.00 1.49 1.00
CA TYR A 89 -19.42 1.60 -0.36
C TYR A 89 -18.05 2.30 -0.39
N GLU A 90 -17.83 3.28 0.49
CA GLU A 90 -16.63 4.12 0.54
C GLU A 90 -15.67 3.73 1.68
N SER A 91 -16.07 2.79 2.55
CA SER A 91 -15.31 2.44 3.76
C SER A 91 -15.12 0.95 3.95
N SER A 92 -13.87 0.57 4.18
CA SER A 92 -13.45 -0.81 4.41
C SER A 92 -12.21 -0.85 5.30
N ASN A 93 -12.20 -1.76 6.26
CA ASN A 93 -11.01 -1.98 7.10
C ASN A 93 -10.30 -3.24 6.65
N PHE A 94 -8.98 -3.17 6.60
CA PHE A 94 -8.11 -4.26 6.21
C PHE A 94 -7.30 -4.72 7.42
N TYR A 95 -7.34 -6.03 7.68
CA TYR A 95 -6.69 -6.65 8.82
C TYR A 95 -5.73 -7.73 8.34
N LEU A 96 -4.53 -7.73 8.92
CA LEU A 96 -3.62 -8.88 8.84
C LEU A 96 -4.17 -9.95 9.77
N SER A 97 -4.28 -11.17 9.25
CA SER A 97 -4.78 -12.31 10.02
C SER A 97 -4.02 -13.57 9.67
N HIS A 98 -4.08 -14.55 10.56
CA HIS A 98 -3.58 -15.90 10.30
C HIS A 98 -4.56 -16.95 10.84
N GLU A 99 -4.36 -18.20 10.41
CA GLU A 99 -5.02 -19.35 11.01
C GLU A 99 -4.24 -19.79 12.25
N GLY A 100 -4.86 -19.71 13.43
CA GLY A 100 -4.27 -20.19 14.67
C GLY A 100 -4.20 -21.72 14.71
N ASP A 101 -3.40 -22.27 15.62
CA ASP A 101 -3.15 -23.72 15.72
C ASP A 101 -4.42 -24.56 15.96
N ASN A 102 -5.52 -23.93 16.40
CA ASN A 102 -6.82 -24.54 16.63
C ASN A 102 -7.81 -24.37 15.44
N GLY A 103 -7.34 -23.87 14.30
CA GLY A 103 -8.16 -23.56 13.12
C GLY A 103 -9.00 -22.27 13.24
N VAL A 104 -8.84 -21.50 14.33
CA VAL A 104 -9.56 -20.23 14.51
C VAL A 104 -8.74 -19.10 13.91
N THR A 105 -9.41 -18.22 13.16
CA THR A 105 -8.77 -17.01 12.63
C THR A 105 -8.38 -16.05 13.75
N VAL A 106 -7.12 -15.63 13.74
CA VAL A 106 -6.57 -14.62 14.65
C VAL A 106 -6.31 -13.35 13.86
N ILE A 107 -6.79 -12.21 14.38
CA ILE A 107 -6.48 -10.88 13.83
C ILE A 107 -5.21 -10.39 14.53
N ASP A 108 -4.10 -10.30 13.78
CA ASP A 108 -2.83 -9.81 14.32
C ASP A 108 -2.84 -8.29 14.50
N LYS A 109 -3.31 -7.57 13.47
CA LYS A 109 -3.36 -6.11 13.48
C LYS A 109 -4.31 -5.55 12.43
N CYS A 110 -4.80 -4.35 12.69
CA CYS A 110 -5.44 -3.50 11.69
C CYS A 110 -4.34 -2.89 10.81
N LEU A 111 -4.37 -3.13 9.50
CA LEU A 111 -3.42 -2.56 8.54
C LEU A 111 -3.85 -1.16 8.14
N ILE A 112 -5.08 -1.04 7.66
CA ILE A 112 -5.63 0.19 7.10
C ILE A 112 -7.10 0.27 7.53
N LYS A 113 -7.53 1.46 7.94
CA LYS A 113 -8.94 1.80 8.07
C LYS A 113 -9.29 2.80 6.98
N CYS A 114 -10.02 2.36 5.96
CA CYS A 114 -10.55 3.27 4.97
C CYS A 114 -11.92 3.74 5.45
N GLY A 115 -12.08 5.05 5.61
CA GLY A 115 -13.39 5.68 5.56
C GLY A 115 -14.09 5.99 6.89
N ASP A 116 -13.54 6.94 7.64
CA ASP A 116 -14.41 7.89 8.36
C ASP A 116 -14.24 9.35 7.84
N ASP A 117 -13.10 9.70 7.21
CA ASP A 117 -12.75 11.11 6.89
C ASP A 117 -12.16 11.36 5.47
N GLY A 118 -12.59 10.62 4.42
CA GLY A 118 -12.26 11.00 3.03
C GLY A 118 -10.86 10.64 2.51
N GLY A 119 -10.25 9.56 3.01
CA GLY A 119 -9.01 8.97 2.46
C GLY A 119 -8.04 8.49 3.53
N ILE A 120 -6.78 8.20 3.14
CA ILE A 120 -5.72 7.74 4.05
C ILE A 120 -4.66 8.83 4.19
N SER A 121 -4.59 9.47 5.35
CA SER A 121 -3.63 10.52 5.64
C SER A 121 -2.22 10.00 5.98
N SER A 122 -2.12 8.78 6.51
CA SER A 122 -0.83 8.14 6.74
C SER A 122 -0.97 6.63 6.88
N CYS A 123 0.07 5.91 6.48
CA CYS A 123 0.20 4.48 6.77
C CYS A 123 1.67 4.07 6.76
N THR A 124 2.01 3.04 7.53
CA THR A 124 3.31 2.37 7.44
C THR A 124 3.07 0.90 7.19
N LEU A 125 3.63 0.41 6.09
CA LEU A 125 3.53 -0.98 5.68
C LEU A 125 4.89 -1.64 5.81
N SER A 126 4.91 -2.79 6.49
CA SER A 126 6.01 -3.73 6.32
C SER A 126 5.91 -4.40 4.96
N LEU A 127 6.97 -5.08 4.57
CA LEU A 127 7.02 -5.89 3.36
C LEU A 127 5.86 -6.91 3.28
N LEU A 128 5.54 -7.61 4.38
CA LEU A 128 4.41 -8.54 4.45
C LEU A 128 3.07 -7.84 4.21
N ASP A 129 2.86 -6.69 4.87
CA ASP A 129 1.61 -5.93 4.74
C ASP A 129 1.39 -5.48 3.29
N TYR A 130 2.45 -4.97 2.65
CA TYR A 130 2.41 -4.55 1.25
C TYR A 130 2.12 -5.74 0.32
N HIS A 131 2.78 -6.88 0.51
CA HIS A 131 2.53 -8.08 -0.30
C HIS A 131 1.08 -8.55 -0.18
N LEU A 132 0.52 -8.62 1.03
CA LEU A 132 -0.87 -9.05 1.23
C LEU A 132 -1.89 -8.07 0.62
N LEU A 133 -1.59 -6.78 0.61
CA LEU A 133 -2.43 -5.77 -0.02
C LEU A 133 -2.33 -5.78 -1.57
N VAL A 134 -1.17 -6.14 -2.13
CA VAL A 134 -0.93 -6.16 -3.59
C VAL A 134 -1.24 -7.50 -4.25
N GLU A 135 -1.07 -8.62 -3.54
CA GLU A 135 -1.26 -9.98 -4.06
C GLU A 135 -2.64 -10.56 -3.71
N TYR A 136 -3.56 -9.74 -3.22
CA TYR A 136 -4.91 -10.19 -2.88
C TYR A 136 -5.62 -10.82 -4.10
N ASP A 137 -5.77 -12.14 -4.04
CA ASP A 137 -6.65 -12.93 -4.90
C ASP A 137 -8.10 -12.69 -4.48
N SER A 138 -8.86 -12.12 -5.41
CA SER A 138 -10.23 -11.72 -5.22
C SER A 138 -11.16 -12.93 -5.15
N ARG A 139 -11.59 -13.31 -3.95
CA ARG A 139 -12.84 -14.08 -3.80
C ARG A 139 -14.08 -13.29 -4.25
N PHE A 140 -13.92 -12.03 -4.65
CA PHE A 140 -14.98 -11.10 -5.07
C PHE A 140 -14.77 -10.44 -6.45
N SER A 141 -14.02 -11.07 -7.37
CA SER A 141 -13.93 -10.65 -8.78
C SER A 141 -13.43 -9.22 -9.02
N PHE A 142 -12.25 -8.90 -8.50
CA PHE A 142 -11.45 -7.78 -8.99
C PHE A 142 -10.06 -8.33 -9.34
N THR A 143 -9.65 -8.19 -10.59
CA THR A 143 -8.34 -8.64 -11.11
C THR A 143 -7.22 -8.39 -10.10
N THR A 144 -6.33 -9.37 -9.90
CA THR A 144 -5.23 -9.31 -8.94
C THR A 144 -4.57 -7.92 -8.93
N PRO A 145 -4.43 -7.25 -7.77
CA PRO A 145 -3.94 -5.87 -7.73
C PRO A 145 -2.58 -5.72 -8.40
N LYS A 146 -1.74 -6.77 -8.46
CA LYS A 146 -0.47 -6.73 -9.20
C LYS A 146 -0.61 -6.51 -10.72
N SER A 147 -1.58 -7.13 -11.37
CA SER A 147 -1.84 -6.92 -12.81
C SER A 147 -2.46 -5.54 -13.04
N ARG A 148 -3.43 -5.16 -12.21
CA ARG A 148 -4.08 -3.86 -12.26
C ARG A 148 -3.13 -2.69 -11.91
N LEU A 149 -2.23 -2.86 -10.95
CA LEU A 149 -1.20 -1.87 -10.60
C LEU A 149 -0.20 -1.72 -11.73
N LYS A 150 0.14 -2.80 -12.44
CA LYS A 150 1.00 -2.73 -13.62
C LYS A 150 0.34 -1.96 -14.76
N GLU A 151 -0.93 -2.24 -15.05
CA GLU A 151 -1.73 -1.49 -16.03
C GLU A 151 -1.86 0.00 -15.61
N LEU A 152 -2.23 0.26 -14.36
CA LEU A 152 -2.45 1.62 -13.89
C LEU A 152 -1.15 2.43 -13.73
N ARG A 153 0.02 1.82 -13.67
CA ARG A 153 1.29 2.58 -13.81
C ARG A 153 1.43 3.24 -15.19
N GLU A 154 0.85 2.65 -16.23
CA GLU A 154 0.92 3.18 -17.59
C GLU A 154 -0.10 4.31 -17.78
N ASP A 155 -1.24 4.24 -17.07
CA ASP A 155 -2.34 5.21 -17.17
C ASP A 155 -2.21 6.43 -16.24
N TYR A 156 -1.40 6.35 -15.16
CA TYR A 156 -1.31 7.42 -14.16
C TYR A 156 -0.05 8.28 -14.29
N GLY A 157 -0.25 9.60 -14.29
CA GLY A 157 0.84 10.58 -14.20
C GLY A 157 1.26 10.85 -12.76
N PHE A 158 2.41 10.32 -12.33
CA PHE A 158 3.05 10.72 -11.07
C PHE A 158 4.14 11.75 -11.30
N LYS A 159 4.21 12.77 -10.44
CA LYS A 159 5.27 13.76 -10.49
C LYS A 159 6.06 13.77 -9.19
N TYR A 160 7.34 13.40 -9.28
CA TYR A 160 8.29 13.64 -8.20
C TYR A 160 8.44 15.15 -7.98
N LEU A 161 8.25 15.58 -6.74
CA LEU A 161 8.51 16.96 -6.32
C LEU A 161 9.94 17.05 -5.78
N LYS A 162 10.63 18.13 -6.14
CA LYS A 162 11.98 18.42 -5.64
C LYS A 162 11.97 18.86 -4.19
#